data_AF-A0A0G0HVW8-F1
#
_entry.id   AF-A0A0G0HVW8-F1
#
_cell.length_a   1.000
_cell.length_b   1.000
_cell.length_c   1.000
_cell.angle_alpha   90.00
_cell.angle_beta   90.00
_cell.angle_gamma   90.00
#
_symmetry.space_group_name_H-M   'P 1'
#
loop_
_entity.id
_entity.type
_entity.pdbx_description
1 polymer ?
#
loop_
_entity_poly.entity_id
_entity_poly.type
_entity_poly.pdbx_seq_one_letter_code
_entity_poly.pdbx_strand_id
1 'polypeptide(L)'
;MKFKFLKYISKDKNEILFAQIALVVILAMAIVFIERTLKYSDWPVDDSNSIQASLLINFKDKQRLFEGEVTNDMTIIDALNASAAAGQINFRYGINQEGKVKIMRINSHANNIDGKSFVFYLNSQKINSENINTIKISPEDKIEIRFE
;
A
#
# COMPACT_ATOMS: atom_id res chain seq x y z
N MET A 1 66.08 -37.72 11.58
CA MET A 1 64.67 -37.27 11.44
C MET A 1 64.11 -37.87 10.15
N LYS A 2 63.39 -39.00 10.22
CA LYS A 2 62.86 -39.71 9.04
C LYS A 2 61.36 -39.38 8.91
N PHE A 3 60.99 -38.71 7.82
CA PHE A 3 59.62 -38.34 7.51
C PHE A 3 58.75 -39.59 7.28
N LYS A 4 57.80 -39.85 8.19
CA LYS A 4 56.63 -40.71 7.97
C LYS A 4 55.58 -39.87 7.25
N PHE A 5 55.51 -39.91 5.91
CA PHE A 5 54.46 -39.15 5.21
C PHE A 5 53.82 -39.83 4.00
N LEU A 6 53.97 -41.14 3.82
CA LEU A 6 53.29 -41.84 2.72
C LEU A 6 52.62 -43.11 3.22
N LYS A 7 51.61 -42.94 4.07
CA LYS A 7 50.59 -43.98 4.33
C LYS A 7 49.21 -43.38 4.14
N TYR A 8 48.98 -42.82 2.97
CA TYR A 8 47.66 -42.50 2.45
C TYR A 8 47.69 -42.84 0.98
N ILE A 9 46.57 -43.28 0.42
CA ILE A 9 46.41 -43.79 -0.96
C ILE A 9 46.58 -45.32 -1.09
N SER A 10 45.73 -46.05 -0.36
CA SER A 10 45.03 -47.19 -0.95
C SER A 10 43.59 -47.14 -0.44
N LYS A 11 42.87 -46.08 -0.80
CA LYS A 11 41.46 -45.96 -0.47
C LYS A 11 40.71 -46.96 -1.37
N ASP A 12 40.01 -47.90 -0.76
CA ASP A 12 39.29 -48.97 -1.47
C ASP A 12 38.37 -48.33 -2.52
N LYS A 13 38.29 -48.92 -3.72
CA LYS A 13 37.44 -48.41 -4.83
C LYS A 13 35.99 -48.23 -4.37
N ASN A 14 35.55 -49.09 -3.45
CA ASN A 14 34.23 -49.02 -2.82
C ASN A 14 34.03 -47.76 -1.98
N GLU A 15 35.06 -47.28 -1.27
CA GLU A 15 35.00 -46.04 -0.51
C GLU A 15 35.00 -44.80 -1.41
N ILE A 16 35.67 -44.87 -2.56
CA ILE A 16 35.65 -43.80 -3.57
C ILE A 16 34.26 -43.70 -4.21
N LEU A 17 33.67 -44.84 -4.58
CA LEU A 17 32.30 -44.90 -5.10
C LEU A 17 31.27 -44.41 -4.08
N PHE A 18 31.41 -44.81 -2.81
CA PHE A 18 30.53 -44.34 -1.74
C PHE A 18 30.63 -42.82 -1.54
N ALA A 19 31.84 -42.26 -1.57
CA ALA A 19 32.03 -40.82 -1.45
C ALA A 19 31.40 -40.04 -2.62
N GLN A 20 31.45 -40.58 -3.85
CA GLN A 20 30.81 -39.98 -5.01
C GLN A 20 29.28 -40.01 -4.90
N ILE A 21 28.70 -41.14 -4.48
CA ILE A 21 27.25 -41.26 -4.27
C ILE A 21 26.79 -40.29 -3.17
N ALA A 22 27.50 -40.23 -2.04
CA ALA A 22 27.19 -39.32 -0.95
C ALA A 22 27.24 -37.84 -1.41
N LEU A 23 28.23 -37.47 -2.23
CA LEU A 23 28.35 -36.12 -2.78
C LEU A 23 27.15 -35.75 -3.66
N VAL A 24 26.73 -36.66 -4.56
CA VAL A 24 25.57 -36.44 -5.45
C VAL A 24 24.30 -36.25 -4.63
N VAL A 25 24.11 -37.06 -3.59
CA VAL A 25 22.95 -36.97 -2.69
C VAL A 25 22.92 -35.63 -1.93
N ILE A 26 24.07 -35.16 -1.44
CA ILE A 26 24.19 -33.86 -0.78
C ILE A 26 23.89 -32.72 -1.76
N LEU A 27 24.41 -32.78 -2.99
CA LEU A 27 24.14 -31.78 -4.02
C LEU A 27 22.65 -31.74 -4.40
N ALA A 28 22.01 -32.89 -4.57
CA ALA A 28 20.58 -32.96 -4.84
C ALA A 28 19.75 -32.37 -3.70
N MET A 29 20.11 -32.67 -2.44
CA MET A 29 19.45 -32.06 -1.27
C MET A 29 19.69 -30.55 -1.20
N ALA A 30 20.89 -30.07 -1.53
CA ALA A 30 21.18 -28.64 -1.56
C ALA A 30 20.35 -27.92 -2.64
N ILE A 31 20.19 -28.50 -3.83
CA ILE A 31 19.34 -27.94 -4.89
C ILE A 31 17.89 -27.87 -4.44
N VAL A 32 17.34 -28.95 -3.88
CA VAL A 32 15.95 -28.97 -3.36
C VAL A 32 15.77 -27.97 -2.22
N PHE A 33 16.77 -27.83 -1.34
CA PHE A 33 16.73 -26.88 -0.23
C PHE A 33 16.78 -25.43 -0.73
N ILE A 34 17.65 -25.13 -1.71
CA ILE A 34 17.74 -23.83 -2.36
C ILE A 34 16.45 -23.51 -3.11
N GLU A 35 15.89 -24.44 -3.88
CA GLU A 35 14.60 -24.24 -4.53
C GLU A 35 13.48 -23.96 -3.52
N ARG A 36 13.47 -24.67 -2.38
CA ARG A 36 12.43 -24.51 -1.36
C ARG A 36 12.59 -23.22 -0.54
N THR A 37 13.82 -22.70 -0.40
CA THR A 37 14.09 -21.42 0.27
C THR A 37 13.94 -20.23 -0.68
N LEU A 38 14.26 -20.36 -1.97
CA LEU A 38 14.11 -19.30 -2.98
C LEU A 38 12.70 -19.22 -3.58
N LYS A 39 11.91 -20.31 -3.62
CA LYS A 39 10.48 -20.26 -4.02
C LYS A 39 9.56 -19.66 -2.94
N TYR A 40 10.11 -19.21 -1.81
CA TYR A 40 9.36 -18.40 -0.83
C TYR A 40 9.46 -16.88 -1.10
N SER A 41 10.14 -16.48 -2.18
CA SER A 41 10.24 -15.09 -2.65
C SER A 41 9.54 -14.84 -4.00
N ASP A 42 8.63 -15.72 -4.42
CA ASP A 42 7.55 -15.37 -5.36
C ASP A 42 6.31 -14.92 -4.57
N TRP A 43 6.52 -14.03 -3.59
CA TRP A 43 5.49 -13.03 -3.35
C TRP A 43 5.50 -12.17 -4.62
N PRO A 44 4.36 -11.87 -5.26
CA PRO A 44 4.36 -10.82 -6.26
C PRO A 44 4.95 -9.59 -5.58
N VAL A 45 6.18 -9.24 -5.96
CA VAL A 45 6.68 -7.88 -5.79
C VAL A 45 5.74 -7.10 -6.68
N ASP A 46 4.68 -6.62 -6.05
CA ASP A 46 3.78 -5.66 -6.63
C ASP A 46 4.65 -4.44 -6.91
N ASP A 47 5.17 -4.39 -8.14
CA ASP A 47 5.74 -3.21 -8.77
C ASP A 47 4.61 -2.22 -9.11
N SER A 48 3.51 -2.24 -8.33
CA SER A 48 2.68 -1.08 -8.18
C SER A 48 3.53 -0.09 -7.36
N ASN A 49 4.10 0.87 -8.08
CA ASN A 49 3.86 2.24 -7.68
C ASN A 49 2.35 2.37 -7.46
N SER A 50 1.84 1.94 -6.30
CA SER A 50 0.46 2.20 -5.92
C SER A 50 0.39 3.71 -5.85
N ILE A 51 -0.20 4.27 -6.89
CA ILE A 51 -0.43 5.69 -7.02
C ILE A 51 -1.39 6.03 -5.89
N GLN A 52 -0.90 6.63 -4.82
CA GLN A 52 -1.68 6.94 -3.63
C GLN A 52 -1.88 8.44 -3.53
N ALA A 53 -3.07 8.85 -3.08
CA ALA A 53 -3.29 10.21 -2.59
C ALA A 53 -3.62 10.17 -1.10
N SER A 54 -3.33 11.29 -0.44
CA SER A 54 -3.55 11.43 0.99
C SER A 54 -4.79 12.27 1.25
N LEU A 55 -5.76 11.69 1.96
CA LEU A 55 -6.92 12.41 2.49
C LEU A 55 -6.66 12.73 3.97
N LEU A 56 -6.55 14.02 4.26
CA LEU A 56 -6.47 14.56 5.60
C LEU A 56 -7.82 15.14 6.03
N ILE A 57 -8.36 14.66 7.13
CA ILE A 57 -9.57 15.24 7.72
C ILE A 57 -9.23 15.83 9.07
N ASN A 58 -9.42 17.14 9.20
CA ASN A 58 -9.10 17.91 10.38
C ASN A 58 -10.40 18.41 11.03
N PHE A 59 -10.80 17.76 12.14
CA PHE A 59 -11.93 18.20 12.96
C PHE A 59 -11.43 18.77 14.28
N LYS A 60 -11.37 20.11 14.42
CA LYS A 60 -10.98 20.83 15.66
C LYS A 60 -9.69 20.30 16.34
N ASP A 61 -9.79 19.16 17.04
CA ASP A 61 -8.76 18.51 17.87
C ASP A 61 -8.39 17.07 17.39
N LYS A 62 -8.94 16.59 16.28
CA LYS A 62 -8.66 15.27 15.71
C LYS A 62 -8.28 15.39 14.24
N GLN A 63 -6.99 15.20 13.98
CA GLN A 63 -6.46 14.99 12.65
C GLN A 63 -6.49 13.50 12.34
N ARG A 64 -7.14 13.10 11.25
CA ARG A 64 -7.06 11.74 10.71
C ARG A 64 -6.48 11.81 9.31
N LEU A 65 -5.39 11.07 9.11
CA LEU A 65 -4.79 10.85 7.80
C LEU A 65 -5.27 9.50 7.27
N PHE A 66 -5.73 9.50 6.03
CA PHE A 66 -6.10 8.32 5.28
C PHE A 66 -5.27 8.29 4.00
N GLU A 67 -4.69 7.15 3.70
CA GLU A 67 -4.00 6.90 2.44
C GLU A 67 -4.84 5.89 1.66
N GLY A 68 -5.05 6.17 0.37
CA GLY A 68 -5.86 5.35 -0.51
C GLY A 68 -5.28 5.32 -1.91
N GLU A 69 -5.45 4.19 -2.59
CA GLU A 69 -5.12 4.06 -4.00
C GLU A 69 -5.97 5.01 -4.84
N VAL A 70 -5.32 5.69 -5.78
CA VAL A 70 -5.93 6.62 -6.71
C VAL A 70 -5.72 6.09 -8.13
N THR A 71 -6.78 6.15 -8.92
CA THR A 71 -6.73 5.84 -10.34
C THR A 71 -6.65 7.14 -11.15
N ASN A 72 -6.09 7.06 -12.36
CA ASN A 72 -6.16 8.17 -13.29
C ASN A 72 -7.64 8.54 -13.51
N ASP A 73 -7.96 9.82 -13.37
CA ASP A 73 -9.32 10.41 -13.46
C ASP A 73 -10.19 10.39 -12.20
N MET A 74 -9.69 9.89 -11.06
CA MET A 74 -10.42 10.00 -9.80
C MET A 74 -10.63 11.46 -9.40
N THR A 75 -11.83 11.81 -8.92
CA THR A 75 -12.11 13.14 -8.38
C THR A 75 -12.06 13.16 -6.85
N ILE A 76 -12.09 14.36 -6.26
CA ILE A 76 -12.16 14.50 -4.80
C ILE A 76 -13.38 13.77 -4.23
N ILE A 77 -14.54 13.79 -4.91
CA ILE A 77 -15.73 13.08 -4.41
C ILE A 77 -15.55 11.56 -4.46
N ASP A 78 -14.85 11.05 -5.46
CA ASP A 78 -14.57 9.62 -5.59
C ASP A 78 -13.64 9.14 -4.48
N ALA A 79 -12.61 9.93 -4.14
CA ALA A 79 -11.75 9.63 -3.00
C ALA A 79 -12.53 9.58 -1.68
N LEU A 80 -13.48 10.50 -1.47
CA LEU A 80 -14.34 10.48 -0.29
C LEU A 80 -15.29 9.28 -0.27
N ASN A 81 -15.83 8.90 -1.44
CA ASN A 81 -16.64 7.70 -1.58
C ASN A 81 -15.81 6.44 -1.29
N ALA A 82 -14.57 6.36 -1.76
CA ALA A 82 -13.65 5.26 -1.50
C ALA A 82 -13.32 5.13 0.00
N SER A 83 -12.97 6.25 0.66
CA SER A 83 -12.77 6.26 2.12
C SER A 83 -14.04 5.87 2.88
N ALA A 84 -15.22 6.28 2.41
CA ALA A 84 -16.48 5.87 3.02
C ALA A 84 -16.76 4.37 2.85
N ALA A 85 -16.51 3.82 1.66
CA ALA A 85 -16.64 2.40 1.36
C ALA A 85 -15.67 1.54 2.18
N ALA A 86 -14.47 2.05 2.43
CA ALA A 86 -13.48 1.42 3.33
C ALA A 86 -13.83 1.55 4.83
N GLY A 87 -14.95 2.20 5.18
CA GLY A 87 -15.38 2.39 6.56
C GLY A 87 -14.54 3.42 7.35
N GLN A 88 -13.70 4.19 6.67
CA GLN A 88 -12.82 5.17 7.29
C GLN A 88 -13.57 6.45 7.70
N ILE A 89 -14.61 6.80 6.93
CA ILE A 89 -15.45 7.99 7.14
C ILE A 89 -16.93 7.69 6.90
N ASN A 90 -17.82 8.49 7.48
CA ASN A 90 -19.24 8.53 7.11
C ASN A 90 -19.51 9.80 6.32
N PHE A 91 -19.71 9.69 5.01
CA PHE A 91 -19.87 10.83 4.12
C PHE A 91 -21.29 10.86 3.54
N ARG A 92 -22.00 11.99 3.69
CA ARG A 92 -23.31 12.22 3.07
C ARG A 92 -23.32 13.53 2.30
N TYR A 93 -23.71 13.47 1.04
CA TYR A 93 -23.83 14.60 0.14
C TYR A 93 -25.03 14.40 -0.79
N GLY A 94 -25.46 15.50 -1.43
CA GLY A 94 -26.36 15.48 -2.57
C GLY A 94 -25.72 16.19 -3.76
N ILE A 95 -26.20 15.88 -4.96
CA ILE A 95 -25.84 16.62 -6.19
C ILE A 95 -27.13 17.28 -6.69
N ASN A 96 -27.08 18.58 -6.97
CA ASN A 96 -28.23 19.31 -7.49
C ASN A 96 -28.36 19.15 -9.02
N GLN A 97 -29.41 19.72 -9.62
CA GLN A 97 -29.66 19.65 -11.06
C GLN A 97 -28.57 20.30 -11.92
N GLU A 98 -27.76 21.20 -11.34
CA GLU A 98 -26.63 21.86 -12.00
C GLU A 98 -25.33 21.04 -11.89
N GLY A 99 -25.38 19.86 -11.26
CA GLY A 99 -24.21 19.03 -11.03
C GLY A 99 -23.32 19.52 -9.87
N LYS A 100 -23.79 20.46 -9.06
CA LYS A 100 -23.05 20.97 -7.89
C LYS A 100 -23.27 20.09 -6.67
N VAL A 101 -22.19 19.88 -5.92
CA VAL A 101 -22.17 19.07 -4.71
C VAL A 101 -22.61 19.88 -3.50
N LYS A 102 -23.54 19.32 -2.72
CA LYS A 102 -23.96 19.83 -1.42
C LYS A 102 -23.60 18.85 -0.32
N ILE A 103 -22.59 19.20 0.48
CA ILE A 103 -22.17 18.39 1.63
C ILE A 103 -23.20 18.51 2.74
N MET A 104 -23.71 17.36 3.21
CA MET A 104 -24.71 17.29 4.28
C MET A 104 -24.04 16.91 5.60
N ARG A 105 -23.15 15.90 5.58
CA ARG A 105 -22.53 15.34 6.78
C ARG A 105 -21.18 14.71 6.49
N ILE A 106 -20.24 14.89 7.42
CA ILE A 106 -19.00 14.10 7.48
C ILE A 106 -18.84 13.61 8.92
N ASN A 107 -18.77 12.29 9.11
CA ASN A 107 -18.78 11.61 10.40
C ASN A 107 -19.99 12.04 11.25
N SER A 108 -19.75 12.43 12.50
CA SER A 108 -20.80 12.90 13.41
C SER A 108 -21.25 14.35 13.12
N HIS A 109 -20.52 15.10 12.30
CA HIS A 109 -20.73 16.54 12.10
C HIS A 109 -21.58 16.82 10.87
N ALA A 110 -22.69 17.54 11.06
CA ALA A 110 -23.51 18.05 9.96
C ALA A 110 -23.02 19.43 9.53
N ASN A 111 -23.15 19.70 8.23
CA ASN A 111 -22.70 20.94 7.62
C ASN A 111 -23.65 22.09 7.98
N ASN A 112 -23.13 23.32 8.08
CA ASN A 112 -23.88 24.54 8.39
C ASN A 112 -24.63 24.52 9.74
N ILE A 113 -24.10 23.80 10.72
CA ILE A 113 -24.60 23.83 12.11
C ILE A 113 -23.72 24.74 12.95
N ASP A 114 -24.34 25.58 13.79
CA ASP A 114 -23.65 26.54 14.67
C ASP A 114 -22.73 27.52 13.93
N GLY A 115 -23.12 27.88 12.70
CA GLY A 115 -22.31 28.76 11.82
C GLY A 115 -21.06 28.11 11.24
N LYS A 116 -20.83 26.81 11.51
CA LYS A 116 -19.66 26.07 11.02
C LYS A 116 -19.94 25.33 9.73
N SER A 117 -18.96 25.29 8.84
CA SER A 117 -19.08 24.61 7.55
C SER A 117 -17.84 23.80 7.20
N PHE A 118 -18.02 22.82 6.30
CA PHE A 118 -16.90 22.08 5.74
C PHE A 118 -16.20 22.90 4.66
N VAL A 119 -14.92 23.19 4.88
CA VAL A 119 -14.04 23.87 3.94
C VAL A 119 -13.05 22.85 3.39
N PHE A 120 -12.89 22.85 2.06
CA PHE A 120 -12.04 21.89 1.35
C PHE A 120 -10.79 22.60 0.83
N TYR A 121 -9.68 21.88 0.90
CA TYR A 121 -8.39 22.30 0.39
C TYR A 121 -7.78 21.17 -0.44
N LEU A 122 -7.12 21.54 -1.52
CA LEU A 122 -6.28 20.64 -2.32
C LEU A 122 -4.87 21.23 -2.32
N ASN A 123 -3.88 20.47 -1.87
CA ASN A 123 -2.50 20.92 -1.75
C ASN A 123 -2.38 22.26 -1.01
N SER A 124 -3.09 22.36 0.12
CA SER A 124 -3.20 23.58 0.96
C SER A 124 -3.89 24.78 0.32
N GLN A 125 -4.42 24.67 -0.91
CA GLN A 125 -5.21 25.71 -1.56
C GLN A 125 -6.70 25.47 -1.33
N LYS A 126 -7.42 26.49 -0.85
CA LYS A 126 -8.86 26.41 -0.66
C LYS A 126 -9.56 26.26 -2.01
N ILE A 127 -10.44 25.26 -2.11
CA ILE A 127 -11.24 24.98 -3.31
C ILE A 127 -12.73 25.19 -3.05
N ASN A 128 -13.51 25.38 -4.12
CA ASN A 128 -14.96 25.44 -4.01
C ASN A 128 -15.53 24.03 -3.77
N SER A 129 -16.18 23.83 -2.63
CA SER A 129 -16.79 22.55 -2.24
C SER A 129 -17.92 22.11 -3.18
N GLU A 130 -18.54 23.04 -3.91
CA GLU A 130 -19.58 22.73 -4.90
C GLU A 130 -19.04 21.95 -6.11
N ASN A 131 -17.74 22.02 -6.39
CA ASN A 131 -17.13 21.49 -7.61
C ASN A 131 -16.29 20.21 -7.37
N ILE A 132 -16.30 19.64 -6.16
CA ILE A 132 -15.41 18.53 -5.79
C ILE A 132 -15.66 17.23 -6.59
N ASN A 133 -16.80 17.11 -7.26
CA ASN A 133 -17.11 16.03 -8.21
C ASN A 133 -16.50 16.23 -9.60
N THR A 134 -15.82 17.35 -9.85
CA THR A 134 -15.17 17.65 -11.14
C THR A 134 -13.66 17.87 -10.99
N ILE A 135 -13.20 18.18 -9.78
CA ILE A 135 -11.79 18.39 -9.49
C ILE A 135 -11.11 17.02 -9.42
N LYS A 136 -10.26 16.74 -10.40
CA LYS A 136 -9.44 15.54 -10.45
C LYS A 136 -8.32 15.61 -9.41
N ILE A 137 -7.94 14.45 -8.89
CA ILE A 137 -6.81 14.28 -8.01
C ILE A 137 -5.74 13.42 -8.69
N SER A 138 -4.49 13.73 -8.38
CA SER A 138 -3.32 13.00 -8.83
C SER A 138 -2.69 12.22 -7.68
N PRO A 139 -1.80 11.25 -7.97
CA PRO A 139 -0.84 10.77 -6.98
C PRO A 139 -0.23 11.92 -6.18
N GLU A 140 0.01 11.69 -4.88
CA GLU A 140 0.63 12.63 -3.95
C GLU A 140 -0.19 13.88 -3.58
N ASP A 141 -1.36 14.08 -4.20
CA ASP A 141 -2.25 15.17 -3.81
C ASP A 141 -2.72 15.02 -2.37
N LYS A 142 -2.81 16.16 -1.69
CA LYS A 142 -3.29 16.27 -0.31
C LYS A 142 -4.63 16.95 -0.28
N ILE A 143 -5.67 16.17 0.00
CA ILE A 143 -7.02 16.69 0.22
C ILE A 143 -7.16 16.98 1.70
N GLU A 144 -7.44 18.22 2.08
CA GLU A 144 -7.70 18.58 3.47
C GLU A 144 -9.15 19.07 3.64
N ILE A 145 -9.85 18.53 4.64
CA ILE A 145 -11.20 18.97 5.01
C ILE A 145 -11.14 19.55 6.42
N ARG A 146 -11.57 20.81 6.56
CA ARG A 146 -11.65 21.52 7.84
C ARG A 146 -13.10 21.83 8.21
N PHE A 147 -13.43 21.74 9.49
CA PHE A 147 -14.73 22.15 10.03
C PHE A 147 -14.59 23.46 10.81
N GLU A 148 -14.82 24.58 10.13
CA GLU A 148 -14.57 25.95 10.61
C GLU A 148 -15.87 26.67 10.92
#